data_AF-A0A2G9TSH3-F1
#
_entry.id   AF-A0A2G9TSH3-F1
#
_cell.length_a   1.000
_cell.length_b   1.000
_cell.length_c   1.000
_cell.angle_alpha   90.00
_cell.angle_beta   90.00
_cell.angle_gamma   90.00
#
_symmetry.space_group_name_H-M   'P 1'
#
loop_
_entity.id
_entity.type
_entity.pdbx_description
1 polymer ?
#
loop_
_entity_poly.entity_id
_entity_poly.type
_entity_poly.pdbx_seq_one_letter_code
_entity_poly.pdbx_strand_id
1 'polypeptide(L)'
;MAIIGEQFEDLGEYICGAVVNVRQKGDKVSLWTRDATRDDVNTRIGLVLKAKLDIPDSEPLRYEVHKDSSVRTSSMVKPRIMIPNKEAAVTAAR
;
A
#
# COMPACT_ATOMS: atom_id res chain seq x y z
N MET A 1 -13.18 5.45 5.67
CA MET A 1 -13.61 4.37 6.58
C MET A 1 -13.33 2.97 6.02
N ALA A 2 -12.43 2.80 5.04
CA ALA A 2 -12.30 1.54 4.29
C ALA A 2 -11.94 0.30 5.14
N ILE A 3 -11.14 0.47 6.20
CA ILE A 3 -10.74 -0.65 7.08
C ILE A 3 -11.92 -1.12 7.95
N ILE A 4 -12.51 -0.21 8.72
CA ILE A 4 -13.63 -0.54 9.62
C ILE A 4 -14.90 -0.91 8.84
N GLY A 5 -15.09 -0.33 7.65
CA GLY A 5 -16.18 -0.66 6.75
C GLY A 5 -15.94 -1.90 5.89
N GLU A 6 -14.91 -2.71 6.20
CA GLU A 6 -14.61 -3.99 5.54
C GLU A 6 -14.54 -3.91 4.00
N GLN A 7 -14.07 -2.77 3.48
CA GLN A 7 -14.07 -2.47 2.04
C GLN A 7 -12.90 -3.10 1.27
N PHE A 8 -12.16 -4.00 1.92
CA PHE A 8 -11.04 -4.76 1.35
C PHE A 8 -11.41 -6.21 1.03
N GLU A 9 -12.72 -6.55 1.06
CA GLU A 9 -13.23 -7.86 0.64
C GLU A 9 -12.55 -9.02 1.39
N ASP A 10 -12.06 -10.03 0.67
CA ASP A 10 -11.32 -11.19 1.19
C ASP A 10 -9.94 -10.84 1.78
N LEU A 11 -9.47 -9.60 1.59
CA LEU A 11 -8.12 -9.20 1.98
C LEU A 11 -8.03 -8.62 3.41
N GLY A 12 -9.17 -8.44 4.09
CA GLY A 12 -9.24 -7.79 5.40
C GLY A 12 -8.35 -8.45 6.47
N GLU A 13 -8.22 -9.77 6.46
CA GLU A 13 -7.38 -10.53 7.43
C GLU A 13 -5.87 -10.22 7.33
N TYR A 14 -5.44 -9.73 6.17
CA TYR A 14 -4.05 -9.38 5.88
C TYR A 14 -3.72 -7.94 6.28
N ILE A 15 -4.71 -7.14 6.69
CA ILE A 15 -4.52 -5.76 7.12
C ILE A 15 -4.33 -5.72 8.63
N CYS A 16 -3.23 -5.12 9.07
CA CYS A 16 -2.96 -4.88 10.49
C CYS A 16 -3.56 -3.56 10.98
N GLY A 17 -3.62 -2.55 10.10
CA GLY A 17 -4.14 -1.23 10.43
C GLY A 17 -3.56 -0.14 9.54
N ALA A 18 -3.89 1.11 9.85
CA ALA A 18 -3.34 2.28 9.17
C ALA A 18 -2.67 3.24 10.15
N VAL A 19 -1.70 3.99 9.64
CA VAL A 19 -0.94 4.99 10.39
C VAL A 19 -0.93 6.30 9.61
N VAL A 20 -1.15 7.41 10.32
CA VAL A 20 -0.93 8.76 9.81
C VAL A 20 0.25 9.38 10.54
N ASN A 21 1.20 9.87 9.79
CA ASN A 21 2.38 10.57 10.28
C ASN A 21 2.29 12.03 9.87
N VAL A 22 1.89 12.88 10.81
CA VAL A 22 1.83 14.33 10.59
C VAL A 22 3.24 14.93 10.65
N ARG A 23 3.66 15.68 9.63
CA ARG A 23 5.04 16.21 9.51
C ARG A 23 5.06 17.60 8.86
N GLN A 24 6.09 18.39 9.15
CA GLN A 24 6.28 19.72 8.54
C GLN A 24 6.37 19.70 7.01
N LYS A 25 7.00 18.65 6.42
CA LYS A 25 7.26 18.55 4.98
C LYS A 25 6.23 17.71 4.22
N GLY A 26 5.04 17.57 4.79
CA GLY A 26 3.95 16.78 4.22
C GLY A 26 3.70 15.50 5.01
N ASP A 27 2.42 15.19 5.16
CA ASP A 27 1.97 14.06 5.94
C ASP A 27 2.13 12.74 5.17
N LYS A 28 2.41 11.67 5.90
CA LYS A 28 2.47 10.31 5.34
C LYS A 28 1.32 9.49 5.87
N VAL A 29 0.52 8.92 4.98
CA VAL A 29 -0.50 7.92 5.30
C VAL A 29 0.03 6.56 4.87
N SER A 30 -0.07 5.54 5.73
CA SER A 30 0.41 4.18 5.46
C SER A 30 -0.63 3.15 5.88
N LEU A 31 -0.75 2.08 5.12
CA LEU A 31 -1.52 0.89 5.46
C LEU A 31 -0.53 -0.24 5.73
N TRP A 32 -0.65 -0.90 6.88
CA TRP A 32 0.23 -1.99 7.30
C TRP A 32 -0.44 -3.33 7.02
N THR A 33 0.34 -4.25 6.46
CA THR A 33 -0.09 -5.61 6.13
C THR A 33 0.70 -6.62 6.96
N ARG A 34 0.15 -7.81 7.13
CA ARG A 34 0.67 -8.84 8.03
C ARG A 34 1.95 -9.50 7.53
N ASP A 35 2.03 -9.76 6.22
CA ASP A 35 3.11 -10.52 5.61
C ASP A 35 3.63 -9.82 4.36
N ALA A 36 4.87 -9.35 4.44
CA ALA A 36 5.53 -8.65 3.36
C ALA A 36 5.98 -9.55 2.20
N THR A 37 5.94 -10.88 2.37
CA THR A 37 6.34 -11.83 1.32
C THR A 37 5.21 -12.19 0.36
N ARG A 38 3.96 -11.86 0.70
CA ARG A 38 2.77 -12.11 -0.12
C ARG A 38 2.53 -11.00 -1.12
N ASP A 39 3.39 -10.94 -2.13
CA ASP A 39 3.41 -9.85 -3.12
C ASP A 39 2.08 -9.73 -3.90
N ASP A 40 1.42 -10.85 -4.18
CA ASP A 40 0.09 -10.92 -4.80
C ASP A 40 -0.98 -10.21 -3.96
N VAL A 41 -1.06 -10.56 -2.66
CA VAL A 41 -2.01 -10.00 -1.70
C VAL A 41 -1.72 -8.51 -1.47
N ASN A 42 -0.45 -8.16 -1.25
CA ASN A 42 -0.04 -6.78 -1.01
C ASN A 42 -0.31 -5.88 -2.22
N THR A 43 -0.15 -6.42 -3.44
CA THR A 43 -0.50 -5.70 -4.67
C THR A 43 -2.00 -5.46 -4.79
N ARG A 44 -2.83 -6.48 -4.54
CA ARG A 44 -4.30 -6.35 -4.55
C ARG A 44 -4.78 -5.33 -3.51
N ILE A 45 -4.25 -5.38 -2.28
CA ILE A 45 -4.57 -4.40 -1.23
C ILE A 45 -4.19 -2.99 -1.67
N GLY A 46 -3.00 -2.81 -2.27
CA GLY A 46 -2.55 -1.52 -2.79
C GLY A 46 -3.47 -0.97 -3.89
N LEU A 47 -3.96 -1.82 -4.79
CA LEU A 47 -4.91 -1.44 -5.85
C LEU A 47 -6.26 -1.02 -5.27
N VAL A 48 -6.79 -1.77 -4.30
CA VAL A 48 -8.02 -1.40 -3.58
C VAL A 48 -7.83 -0.06 -2.87
N LEU A 49 -6.71 0.14 -2.19
CA LEU A 49 -6.39 1.42 -1.52
C LEU A 49 -6.37 2.58 -2.52
N LYS A 50 -5.71 2.40 -3.67
CA LYS A 50 -5.64 3.39 -4.75
C LYS A 50 -7.02 3.73 -5.30
N ALA A 51 -7.90 2.74 -5.44
CA ALA A 51 -9.27 2.94 -5.89
C ALA A 51 -10.13 3.65 -4.83
N LYS A 52 -10.07 3.23 -3.56
CA LYS A 52 -10.89 3.78 -2.47
C LYS A 52 -10.52 5.21 -2.07
N LEU A 53 -9.25 5.57 -2.21
CA LEU A 53 -8.75 6.93 -1.95
C LEU A 53 -8.69 7.82 -3.20
N ASP A 54 -9.14 7.29 -4.34
CA ASP A 54 -9.06 7.95 -5.65
C ASP A 54 -7.67 8.54 -5.97
N ILE A 55 -6.63 7.77 -5.65
CA ILE A 55 -5.25 8.18 -5.93
C ILE A 55 -5.02 8.06 -7.45
N PRO A 56 -4.55 9.12 -8.12
CA PRO A 56 -4.34 9.14 -9.56
C PRO A 56 -3.19 8.21 -9.95
N ASP A 57 -3.21 7.74 -11.21
CA ASP A 57 -2.16 6.84 -11.72
C ASP A 57 -0.80 7.53 -11.90
N SER A 58 -0.77 8.86 -11.92
CA SER A 58 0.46 9.65 -11.86
C SER A 58 1.18 9.54 -10.51
N GLU A 59 0.46 9.20 -9.43
CA GLU A 59 1.02 9.12 -8.08
C GLU A 59 1.39 7.66 -7.75
N PRO A 60 2.70 7.35 -7.63
CA PRO A 60 3.14 5.99 -7.39
C PRO A 60 2.95 5.60 -5.92
N LEU A 61 2.12 4.58 -5.68
CA LEU A 61 2.03 3.95 -4.38
C LEU A 61 3.12 2.88 -4.22
N ARG A 62 3.85 2.94 -3.10
CA ARG A 62 5.01 2.10 -2.82
C ARG A 62 4.75 1.19 -1.63
N TYR A 63 5.15 -0.07 -1.74
CA TYR A 63 5.13 -1.01 -0.64
C TYR A 63 6.55 -1.17 -0.07
N GLU A 64 6.70 -0.94 1.23
CA GLU A 64 7.98 -1.02 1.94
C GLU A 64 7.91 -2.12 3.02
N VAL A 65 8.96 -2.93 3.13
CA VAL A 65 9.05 -3.96 4.17
C VAL A 65 9.44 -3.30 5.49
N HIS A 66 8.68 -3.59 6.56
CA HIS A 66 8.92 -3.02 7.89
C HIS A 66 10.37 -3.13 8.37
N LYS A 67 10.98 -4.32 8.20
CA LYS A 67 12.37 -4.58 8.60
C LYS A 67 13.35 -3.63 7.90
N ASP A 68 13.17 -3.42 6.60
CA ASP A 68 14.02 -2.54 5.80
C ASP A 68 13.79 -1.07 6.14
N SER A 69 12.53 -0.69 6.41
CA SER A 69 12.18 0.66 6.87
C SER A 69 12.77 0.99 8.25
N SER A 70 12.86 0.01 9.15
CA SER A 70 13.33 0.24 10.54
C SER A 70 14.84 0.50 10.67
N VAL A 71 15.65 -0.02 9.74
CA VAL A 71 17.11 0.12 9.76
C VAL A 71 17.61 1.27 8.87
N ARG A 72 16.69 2.08 8.34
CA ARG A 72 17.00 3.08 7.33
C ARG A 72 17.73 4.29 7.92
N THR A 73 18.85 4.67 7.29
CA THR A 73 19.61 5.90 7.60
C THR A 73 19.24 7.09 6.69
N SER A 74 18.69 6.84 5.49
CA SER A 74 18.27 7.89 4.54
C SER A 74 16.76 8.19 4.62
N SER A 75 16.23 9.06 3.75
CA SER A 75 14.80 9.36 3.68
C SER A 75 13.97 8.35 2.86
N MET A 76 14.60 7.52 2.03
CA MET A 76 13.91 6.60 1.10
C MET A 76 14.33 5.14 1.33
N VAL A 77 13.36 4.23 1.54
CA VAL A 77 13.61 2.77 1.48
C VAL A 77 13.47 2.33 0.04
N LYS A 78 14.25 1.34 -0.39
CA LYS A 78 13.97 0.66 -1.65
C LYS A 78 12.60 -0.04 -1.53
N PRO A 79 11.61 0.30 -2.37
CA PRO A 79 10.32 -0.36 -2.33
C PRO A 79 10.47 -1.82 -2.77
N ARG A 80 9.74 -2.71 -2.12
CA ARG A 80 9.62 -4.11 -2.56
C ARG A 80 8.66 -4.23 -3.75
N ILE A 81 7.56 -3.49 -3.69
CA ILE A 81 6.54 -3.47 -4.75
C ILE A 81 6.25 -2.02 -5.13
N MET A 82 6.20 -1.76 -6.43
CA MET A 82 5.58 -0.58 -7.00
C MET A 82 4.17 -0.96 -7.39
N ILE A 83 3.16 -0.40 -6.73
CA ILE A 83 1.77 -0.77 -7.00
C ILE A 83 1.43 -0.33 -8.43
N PRO A 84 0.94 -1.25 -9.28
CA PRO A 84 0.68 -0.95 -10.68
C PRO A 84 -0.47 0.05 -10.85
N ASN A 85 -0.56 0.62 -12.04
CA ASN A 85 -1.65 1.53 -12.41
C ASN A 85 -2.97 0.77 -12.55
N LYS A 86 -4.09 1.45 -12.34
CA LYS A 86 -5.44 0.87 -12.42
C LYS A 86 -5.66 0.16 -13.79
N GLU A 87 -5.08 0.70 -14.86
CA GLU A 87 -5.15 0.17 -16.22
C GLU A 87 -4.32 -1.11 -16.45
N ALA A 88 -3.18 -1.27 -15.77
CA ALA A 88 -2.28 -2.42 -15.98
C ALA A 88 -2.79 -3.72 -15.32
N ALA A 89 -3.60 -3.60 -14.26
CA ALA A 89 -4.18 -4.74 -13.56
C ALA A 89 -5.21 -5.51 -14.42
N VAL A 90 -5.87 -4.84 -15.38
CA VAL A 90 -6.87 -5.45 -16.27
C VAL A 90 -6.22 -6.29 -17.38
N THR A 91 -5.02 -5.91 -17.83
CA THR A 91 -4.28 -6.62 -18.88
C THR A 91 -3.56 -7.88 -18.37
N ALA A 92 -3.16 -7.91 -17.09
CA ALA A 92 -2.47 -9.06 -16.49
C ALA A 92 -3.40 -10.24 -16.13
N ALA A 93 -4.72 -10.06 -16.22
CA ALA A 93 -5.73 -11.09 -15.95
C ALA A 93 -6.32 -11.72 -17.22
N ARG A 94 -5.71 -11.48 -18.39
CA ARG A 94 -6.00 -12.13 -19.68
C ARG A 94 -4.79 -12.95 -20.12
#